data_AF-A0A8J7PL77-F1
#
_entry.id   AF-A0A8J7PL77-F1
#
_cell.length_a   1.000
_cell.length_b   1.000
_cell.length_c   1.000
_cell.angle_alpha   90.00
_cell.angle_beta   90.00
_cell.angle_gamma   90.00
#
_symmetry.space_group_name_H-M   'P 1'
#
loop_
_entity.id
_entity.type
_entity.pdbx_description
1 polymer ?
#
loop_
_entity_poly.entity_id
_entity_poly.type
_entity_poly.pdbx_seq_one_letter_code
_entity_poly.pdbx_strand_id
1 'polypeptide(L)'
;MPLYDHCRPPLSQDFPWESIHSGWASEIARRLNRLLPSRYYALENTKFGNEIEIDIGTFDREADAEPGTNGAATATLVAAPWAPPAPSLTIPARLPDWFEV
;
A
#
# COMPACT_ATOMS: atom_id res chain seq x y z
N MET A 1 -20.96 3.21 -2.18
CA MET A 1 -20.44 3.71 -3.46
C MET A 1 -20.21 2.51 -4.37
N PRO A 2 -20.86 2.43 -5.55
CA PRO A 2 -20.59 1.34 -6.48
C PRO A 2 -19.16 1.46 -7.01
N LEU A 3 -18.40 0.35 -6.99
CA LEU A 3 -17.12 0.27 -7.68
C LEU A 3 -17.40 0.27 -9.19
N TYR A 4 -16.88 1.28 -9.89
CA TYR A 4 -16.94 1.33 -11.34
C TYR A 4 -15.76 0.56 -11.92
N ASP A 5 -16.06 -0.38 -12.81
CA ASP A 5 -15.04 -1.03 -13.62
C ASP A 5 -14.55 -0.04 -14.69
N HIS A 6 -13.32 0.44 -14.50
CA HIS A 6 -12.67 1.42 -15.36
C HIS A 6 -11.91 0.79 -16.53
N CYS A 7 -11.79 -0.54 -16.58
CA CYS A 7 -11.04 -1.26 -17.61
C CYS A 7 -11.97 -2.03 -18.56
N ARG A 8 -12.97 -1.32 -19.09
CA ARG A 8 -13.88 -1.88 -20.10
C ARG A 8 -13.29 -1.77 -21.50
N PRO A 9 -13.73 -2.61 -22.45
CA PRO A 9 -13.37 -2.45 -23.86
C PRO A 9 -13.64 -1.02 -24.36
N PRO A 10 -12.79 -0.48 -25.25
CA PRO A 10 -11.66 -1.17 -25.90
C PRO A 10 -10.38 -1.19 -25.05
N LEU A 11 -10.37 -0.52 -23.90
CA LEU A 11 -9.15 -0.33 -23.10
C LEU A 11 -8.53 -1.66 -22.66
N SER A 12 -9.35 -2.63 -22.26
CA SER A 12 -8.90 -3.98 -21.88
C SER A 12 -8.47 -4.87 -23.06
N GLN A 13 -8.73 -4.44 -24.30
CA GLN A 13 -8.40 -5.20 -25.52
C GLN A 13 -7.18 -4.63 -26.23
N ASP A 14 -7.07 -3.30 -26.27
CA ASP A 14 -6.06 -2.59 -27.06
C ASP A 14 -4.77 -2.33 -26.26
N PHE A 15 -4.83 -2.39 -24.93
CA PHE A 15 -3.71 -2.06 -24.07
C PHE A 15 -3.29 -3.25 -23.19
N PRO A 16 -1.99 -3.62 -23.20
CA PRO A 16 -1.46 -4.58 -22.24
C PRO A 16 -1.72 -4.11 -20.81
N TRP A 17 -2.26 -5.00 -19.99
CA TRP A 17 -2.57 -4.72 -18.59
C TRP A 17 -1.34 -4.21 -17.82
N GLU A 18 -0.17 -4.75 -18.15
CA GLU A 18 1.12 -4.40 -17.55
C GLU A 18 1.49 -2.93 -17.78
N SER A 19 1.13 -2.37 -18.94
CA SER A 19 1.39 -0.96 -19.26
C SER A 19 0.48 -0.02 -18.48
N ILE A 20 -0.79 -0.41 -18.29
CA ILE A 20 -1.75 0.38 -17.50
C ILE A 20 -1.36 0.34 -16.02
N HIS A 21 -1.08 -0.85 -15.48
CA HIS A 21 -0.80 -1.05 -14.07
C HIS A 21 0.51 -0.37 -13.62
N SER A 22 1.58 -0.48 -14.41
CA SER A 22 2.86 0.16 -14.10
C SER A 22 2.76 1.69 -14.08
N GLY A 23 2.14 2.29 -15.11
CA GLY A 23 1.93 3.74 -15.16
C GLY A 23 1.06 4.26 -14.02
N TRP A 24 0.03 3.50 -13.64
CA TRP A 24 -0.85 3.84 -12.52
C TRP A 24 -0.12 3.78 -11.16
N ALA A 25 0.66 2.73 -10.90
CA ALA A 25 1.47 2.60 -9.69
C ALA A 25 2.49 3.75 -9.56
N SER A 26 3.19 4.08 -10.65
CA SER A 26 4.12 5.23 -10.67
C SER A 26 3.40 6.57 -10.41
N GLU A 27 2.19 6.76 -10.93
CA GLU A 27 1.39 7.97 -10.68
C GLU A 27 0.99 8.10 -9.21
N ILE A 28 0.57 6.98 -8.59
CA ILE A 28 0.23 6.94 -7.17
C ILE A 28 1.47 7.26 -6.31
N ALA A 29 2.58 6.57 -6.54
CA ALA A 29 3.82 6.81 -5.80
C ALA A 29 4.28 8.27 -5.92
N ARG A 30 4.24 8.84 -7.14
CA ARG A 30 4.59 10.24 -7.39
C ARG A 30 3.67 11.21 -6.66
N ARG A 31 2.37 10.93 -6.59
CA ARG A 31 1.40 11.75 -5.83
C ARG A 31 1.65 11.67 -4.33
N LEU A 32 1.85 10.46 -3.81
CA LEU A 32 2.12 10.23 -2.39
C LEU A 32 3.40 10.93 -1.95
N ASN A 33 4.48 10.87 -2.72
CA ASN A 33 5.74 11.54 -2.38
C ASN A 33 5.64 13.08 -2.31
N ARG A 34 4.57 13.70 -2.80
CA ARG A 34 4.31 15.13 -2.58
C ARG A 34 3.55 15.43 -1.28
N LEU A 35 2.92 14.42 -0.69
CA LEU A 35 2.06 14.51 0.49
C LEU A 35 2.71 13.90 1.74
N LEU A 36 3.64 12.97 1.54
CA LEU A 36 4.31 12.25 2.62
C LEU A 36 5.27 13.17 3.41
N PRO A 37 5.35 13.02 4.74
CA PRO A 37 6.34 13.72 5.56
C PRO A 37 7.77 13.34 5.15
N SER A 38 8.76 14.17 5.51
CA SER A 38 10.18 14.04 5.10
C SER A 38 10.87 12.70 5.43
N ARG A 39 10.28 11.90 6.33
CA ARG A 39 10.78 10.58 6.72
C ARG A 39 10.18 9.42 5.91
N TYR A 40 9.22 9.68 5.03
CA TYR A 40 8.50 8.65 4.29
C TYR A 40 8.67 8.83 2.79
N TYR A 41 8.80 7.69 2.10
CA TYR A 41 8.88 7.62 0.65
C TYR A 41 7.98 6.50 0.15
N ALA A 42 7.18 6.78 -0.87
CA ALA A 42 6.46 5.79 -1.64
C ALA A 42 7.33 5.37 -2.82
N LEU A 43 7.59 4.08 -2.96
CA LEU A 43 8.28 3.52 -4.12
C LEU A 43 7.30 2.64 -4.88
N GLU A 44 7.29 2.76 -6.20
CA GLU A 44 6.60 1.81 -7.05
C GLU A 44 7.40 0.50 -7.11
N ASN A 45 6.85 -0.58 -6.56
CA ASN A 45 7.41 -1.92 -6.73
C ASN A 45 6.56 -2.65 -7.78
N THR A 46 6.97 -2.55 -9.04
CA THR A 46 6.33 -3.36 -10.10
C THR A 46 7.11 -4.66 -10.24
N LYS A 47 6.75 -5.69 -9.48
CA LYS A 47 7.23 -7.06 -9.73
C LYS A 47 6.51 -7.59 -10.98
N PHE A 48 7.27 -7.93 -12.01
CA PHE A 48 6.75 -8.68 -13.16
C PHE A 48 6.76 -10.17 -12.82
N GLY A 49 5.64 -10.69 -12.29
CA GLY A 49 5.45 -12.09 -11.90
C GLY A 49 4.02 -12.35 -11.42
N ASN A 50 3.66 -13.61 -11.13
CA ASN A 50 2.33 -13.97 -10.61
C ASN A 50 2.09 -13.53 -9.14
N GLU A 51 3.07 -12.88 -8.53
CA GLU A 51 3.05 -12.45 -7.14
C GLU A 51 2.55 -11.02 -7.03
N ILE A 52 1.36 -10.84 -6.45
CA ILE A 52 0.89 -9.56 -5.95
C ILE A 52 1.32 -9.49 -4.48
N GLU A 53 2.28 -8.62 -4.18
CA GLU A 53 2.77 -8.39 -2.82
C GLU A 53 2.55 -6.92 -2.44
N ILE A 54 1.95 -6.69 -1.26
CA ILE A 54 1.89 -5.35 -0.64
C ILE A 54 3.00 -5.31 0.39
N ASP A 55 4.18 -4.81 -0.01
CA ASP A 55 5.32 -4.66 0.89
C ASP A 55 5.23 -3.31 1.63
N ILE A 56 5.23 -3.37 2.97
CA ILE A 56 5.36 -2.21 3.86
C ILE A 56 6.65 -2.40 4.67
N GLY A 57 7.79 -2.01 4.10
CA GLY A 57 9.08 -2.01 4.77
C GLY A 57 9.37 -0.68 5.48
N THR A 58 9.89 -0.75 6.71
CA THR A 58 10.52 0.39 7.39
C THR A 58 12.02 0.17 7.42
N PHE A 59 12.80 1.10 6.87
CA PHE A 59 14.26 1.04 6.91
C PHE A 59 14.79 1.90 8.05
N ASP A 60 15.57 1.29 8.96
CA ASP A 60 16.34 2.05 9.94
C ASP A 60 17.50 2.74 9.22
N ARG A 61 17.36 4.05 9.05
CA ARG A 61 18.49 4.94 8.74
C ARG A 61 18.93 5.57 10.06
N GLU A 62 20.23 5.51 10.37
CA GLU A 62 20.82 6.29 11.46
C GLU A 62 20.39 7.75 11.27
N ALA A 63 19.49 8.22 12.14
CA ALA A 63 18.91 9.53 12.01
C ALA A 63 19.93 10.58 12.45
N ASP A 64 20.23 11.56 11.59
CA ASP A 64 20.53 12.88 12.11
C ASP A 64 19.30 13.28 12.94
N ALA A 65 19.50 13.34 14.25
CA ALA A 65 18.48 13.63 15.23
C ALA A 65 18.09 15.11 15.14
N GLU A 66 17.35 15.48 14.09
CA GLU A 66 16.59 16.72 14.12
C GLU A 66 15.49 16.54 15.17
N PRO A 67 15.47 17.36 16.23
CA PRO A 67 14.40 17.32 17.21
C PRO A 67 13.13 17.74 16.48
N GLY A 68 12.30 16.74 16.15
CA GLY A 68 10.94 17.01 15.74
C GLY A 68 10.32 17.86 16.83
N THR A 69 9.86 19.05 16.48
CA THR A 69 8.91 19.83 17.28
C THR A 69 7.57 19.11 17.25
N ASN A 70 7.56 17.88 17.75
CA ASN A 70 6.35 17.25 18.24
C ASN A 70 5.87 18.19 19.34
N GLY A 71 4.76 18.89 19.06
CA GLY A 71 4.13 19.81 19.98
C GLY A 71 4.08 19.23 21.39
N ALA A 72 4.18 20.13 22.37
CA ALA A 72 4.20 19.85 23.81
C ALA A 72 3.53 18.51 24.15
N ALA A 73 4.28 17.61 24.80
CA ALA A 73 3.89 16.27 25.17
C ALA A 73 2.45 16.25 25.71
N THR A 74 1.50 16.04 24.81
CA THR A 74 0.13 15.77 25.16
C THR A 74 0.13 14.27 25.41
N ALA A 75 -0.15 13.86 26.65
CA ALA A 75 -0.32 12.46 26.98
C ALA A 75 -1.34 11.87 26.00
N THR A 76 -0.86 11.12 25.01
CA THR A 76 -1.73 10.34 24.15
C THR A 76 -2.34 9.27 25.03
N LEU A 77 -3.64 9.39 25.30
CA LEU A 77 -4.46 8.29 25.81
C LEU A 77 -4.07 7.05 25.01
N VAL A 78 -3.73 5.96 25.70
CA VAL A 78 -3.46 4.67 25.08
C VAL A 78 -4.66 4.37 24.17
N ALA A 79 -4.44 4.42 22.86
CA ALA A 79 -5.48 4.08 21.91
C ALA A 79 -5.96 2.68 22.26
N ALA A 80 -7.27 2.50 22.44
CA ALA A 80 -7.81 1.18 22.67
C ALA A 80 -7.33 0.26 21.53
N PRO A 81 -6.73 -0.90 21.84
CA PRO A 81 -6.28 -1.81 20.79
C PRO A 81 -7.48 -2.16 19.92
N TRP A 82 -7.39 -1.82 18.63
CA TRP A 82 -8.44 -2.16 17.69
C TRP A 82 -8.52 -3.67 17.56
N ALA A 83 -9.67 -4.24 17.88
CA ALA A 83 -9.98 -5.65 17.65
C ALA A 83 -10.97 -5.74 16.47
N PRO A 84 -10.67 -6.52 15.42
CA PRO A 84 -11.62 -6.73 14.35
C PRO A 84 -12.87 -7.47 14.87
N PRO A 85 -14.07 -7.16 14.37
CA PRO A 85 -15.26 -7.95 14.67
C PRO A 85 -15.10 -9.38 14.13
N ALA A 86 -15.84 -10.33 14.70
CA ALA A 86 -15.87 -11.70 14.19
C ALA A 86 -16.32 -11.71 12.72
N PRO A 87 -15.66 -12.48 11.83
CA PRO A 87 -16.03 -12.54 10.43
C PRO A 87 -17.42 -13.16 10.27
N SER A 88 -18.24 -12.59 9.37
CA SER A 88 -19.57 -13.15 9.06
C SER A 88 -19.50 -14.44 8.24
N LEU A 89 -18.35 -14.72 7.62
CA LEU A 89 -18.10 -15.91 6.82
C LEU A 89 -16.60 -16.19 6.79
N THR A 90 -16.24 -17.46 7.02
CA THR A 90 -14.87 -17.97 6.83
C THR A 90 -14.91 -19.02 5.74
N ILE A 91 -14.12 -18.85 4.69
CA ILE A 91 -14.02 -19.79 3.57
C ILE A 91 -12.62 -20.42 3.60
N PRO A 92 -12.50 -21.75 3.56
CA PRO A 92 -11.20 -22.39 3.42
C PRO A 92 -10.61 -22.04 2.05
N ALA A 93 -9.43 -21.41 2.05
CA ALA A 93 -8.65 -21.17 0.84
C ALA A 93 -7.42 -22.08 0.83
N ARG A 94 -7.14 -22.70 -0.32
CA ARG A 94 -5.84 -23.30 -0.59
C ARG A 94 -5.04 -22.27 -1.38
N LEU A 95 -4.03 -21.68 -0.74
CA LEU A 95 -3.07 -20.84 -1.44
C LEU A 95 -2.09 -21.75 -2.19
N PRO A 96 -1.70 -21.40 -3.42
CA PRO A 96 -0.57 -22.05 -4.09
C PRO A 96 0.72 -21.93 -3.29
N ASP A 97 1.64 -22.89 -3.45
CA ASP A 97 2.91 -22.98 -2.72
C ASP A 97 3.89 -21.80 -2.97
N TRP A 98 3.57 -20.88 -3.89
CA TRP A 98 4.35 -19.68 -4.15
C TRP A 98 3.93 -18.46 -3.30
N PHE A 99 2.89 -18.58 -2.47
CA PHE A 99 2.64 -17.61 -1.40
C PHE A 99 3.39 -18.04 -0.13
N GLU A 100 4.55 -17.44 0.14
CA GLU A 100 5.16 -17.52 1.47
C GLU A 100 4.34 -16.64 2.44
N VAL A 101 4.09 -17.17 3.65
CA VAL A 101 3.35 -16.52 4.75
C VAL A 101 4.32 -16.05 5.82
#